data_AF-A0A2U1LII6-F1
#
_entry.id   AF-A0A2U1LII6-F1
#
_cell.length_a   1.000
_cell.length_b   1.000
_cell.length_c   1.000
_cell.angle_alpha   90.00
_cell.angle_beta   90.00
_cell.angle_gamma   90.00
#
_symmetry.space_group_name_H-M   'P 1'
#
loop_
_entity.id
_entity.type
_entity.pdbx_description
1 polymer ?
#
loop_
_entity_poly.entity_id
_entity_poly.type
_entity_poly.pdbx_seq_one_letter_code
_entity_poly.pdbx_strand_id
1 'polypeptide(L)'
;MAISQLFVPILELYRSLRLQRTKQAHNYLIIINSCYTKHLAMMRITYVLLLVILLQVLHFDHVQSNTITLEALYGLRLEQPYRTAFHFQPPQNWMNGPMYYNGVYHNFYQHNPFGPLFGNIHWAHSVSHDLINWIPLEPALAPTDPFDKNGCYSGSTIILPGNKPVMLYTGADNKSHQVQNLAVPKDLSDPYLREWVKYSDEDEHGCSYPTSSASHDIKQHFRVCHVKNDEVVVASLGTSRGSSKKLSLDYLCQQ
;
A
#
# COMPACT_ATOMS: atom_id res chain seq x y z
N MET A 1 49.59 -62.64 75.73
CA MET A 1 48.93 -61.35 76.05
C MET A 1 49.36 -60.16 75.16
N ALA A 2 50.15 -60.35 74.09
CA ALA A 2 50.72 -59.22 73.33
C ALA A 2 50.00 -58.87 72.01
N ILE A 3 49.23 -59.80 71.41
CA ILE A 3 48.60 -59.60 70.09
C ILE A 3 47.35 -58.69 70.17
N SER A 4 46.63 -58.69 71.28
CA SER A 4 45.45 -57.82 71.49
C SER A 4 45.82 -56.35 71.73
N GLN A 5 47.01 -56.06 72.24
CA GLN A 5 47.46 -54.69 72.53
C GLN A 5 47.86 -53.90 71.25
N LEU A 6 48.15 -54.60 70.14
CA LEU A 6 48.53 -53.98 68.86
C LEU A 6 47.33 -53.75 67.91
N PHE A 7 46.17 -54.36 68.17
CA PHE A 7 45.03 -54.28 67.26
C PHE A 7 44.26 -52.95 67.36
N VAL A 8 44.14 -52.41 68.57
CA VAL A 8 43.45 -51.13 68.82
C VAL A 8 44.17 -49.94 68.15
N PRO A 9 45.51 -49.77 68.28
CA PRO A 9 46.22 -48.67 67.62
C PRO A 9 46.17 -48.73 66.09
N ILE A 10 46.24 -49.93 65.51
CA ILE A 10 46.18 -50.12 64.05
C ILE A 10 44.78 -49.77 63.52
N LEU A 11 43.72 -50.17 64.23
CA LEU A 11 42.36 -49.83 63.86
C LEU A 11 42.09 -48.32 63.97
N GLU A 12 42.64 -47.64 64.98
CA GLU A 12 42.57 -46.18 65.12
C GLU A 12 43.33 -45.45 64.01
N LEU A 13 44.54 -45.92 63.65
CA LEU A 13 45.32 -45.37 62.54
C LEU A 13 44.57 -45.54 61.20
N TYR A 14 43.98 -46.72 60.96
CA TYR A 14 43.19 -46.98 59.76
C TYR A 14 41.93 -46.09 59.71
N ARG A 15 41.23 -45.92 60.85
CA ARG A 15 40.08 -45.00 60.95
C ARG A 15 40.50 -43.55 60.67
N SER A 16 41.63 -43.11 61.22
CA SER A 16 42.19 -41.77 61.01
C SER A 16 42.54 -41.52 59.54
N LEU A 17 43.25 -42.46 58.89
CA LEU A 17 43.62 -42.38 57.48
C LEU A 17 42.39 -42.41 56.56
N ARG A 18 41.38 -43.24 56.87
CA ARG A 18 40.11 -43.27 56.13
C ARG A 18 39.38 -41.93 56.26
N LEU A 19 39.33 -41.35 57.46
CA LEU A 19 38.71 -40.04 57.71
C LEU A 19 39.43 -38.92 56.95
N GLN A 20 40.76 -38.95 56.92
CA GLN A 20 41.59 -37.98 56.21
C GLN A 20 41.38 -38.06 54.69
N ARG A 21 41.31 -39.27 54.12
CA ARG A 21 40.95 -39.47 52.70
C ARG A 21 39.54 -38.97 52.37
N THR A 22 38.55 -39.21 53.26
CA THR A 22 37.19 -38.71 53.04
C THR A 22 37.10 -37.18 53.14
N LYS A 23 37.83 -36.55 54.06
CA LYS A 23 37.92 -35.08 54.16
C LYS A 23 38.58 -34.48 52.92
N GLN A 24 39.65 -35.10 52.43
CA GLN A 24 40.32 -34.67 51.21
C GLN A 24 39.41 -34.78 49.97
N ALA A 25 38.69 -35.90 49.82
CA ALA A 25 37.71 -36.07 48.75
C ALA A 25 36.56 -35.04 48.82
N HIS A 26 36.06 -34.75 50.02
CA HIS A 26 35.04 -33.72 50.24
C HIS A 26 35.52 -32.32 49.84
N ASN A 27 36.76 -31.97 50.20
CA ASN A 27 37.36 -30.69 49.81
C ASN A 27 37.49 -30.55 48.29
N TYR A 28 37.88 -31.62 47.57
CA TYR A 28 37.90 -31.59 46.10
C TYR A 28 36.50 -31.39 45.50
N LEU A 29 35.47 -32.03 46.04
CA LEU A 29 34.10 -31.87 45.58
C LEU A 29 33.58 -30.43 45.76
N ILE A 30 33.92 -29.78 46.88
CA ILE A 30 33.59 -28.37 47.14
C ILE A 30 34.23 -27.47 46.09
N ILE A 31 35.51 -27.68 45.77
CA ILE A 31 36.23 -26.89 44.76
C ILE A 31 35.59 -27.07 43.38
N ILE A 32 35.28 -28.32 42.98
CA ILE A 32 34.64 -28.62 41.69
C ILE A 32 33.26 -27.95 41.60
N ASN A 33 32.42 -28.09 42.63
CA ASN A 33 31.10 -27.47 42.65
C ASN A 33 31.18 -25.94 42.64
N SER A 34 32.16 -25.35 43.34
CA SER A 34 32.41 -23.90 43.32
C SER A 34 32.84 -23.43 41.93
N CYS A 35 33.77 -24.12 41.28
CA CYS A 35 34.18 -23.85 39.90
C CYS A 35 33.02 -23.99 38.90
N TYR A 36 32.22 -25.06 39.01
CA TYR A 36 31.07 -25.29 38.15
C TYR A 36 30.01 -24.19 38.31
N THR A 37 29.70 -23.81 39.56
CA THR A 37 28.73 -22.74 39.86
C THR A 37 29.19 -21.39 39.30
N LYS A 38 30.48 -21.07 39.43
CA LYS A 38 31.08 -19.85 38.84
C LYS A 38 31.02 -19.86 37.32
N HIS A 39 31.33 -21.00 36.69
CA HIS A 39 31.26 -21.13 35.24
C HIS A 39 29.82 -21.00 34.71
N LEU A 40 28.86 -21.59 35.42
CA LEU A 40 27.43 -21.49 35.07
C LEU A 40 26.92 -20.05 35.22
N ALA A 41 27.35 -19.34 36.27
CA ALA A 41 27.03 -17.93 36.46
C ALA A 41 27.62 -17.06 35.36
N MET A 42 28.88 -17.29 34.97
CA MET A 42 29.54 -16.58 33.87
C MET A 42 28.79 -16.78 32.55
N MET A 43 28.43 -18.02 32.20
CA MET A 43 27.64 -18.30 30.98
C MET A 43 26.28 -17.59 30.97
N ARG A 44 25.59 -17.53 32.12
CA ARG A 44 24.31 -16.80 32.22
C ARG A 44 24.49 -15.29 32.00
N ILE A 45 25.55 -14.71 32.56
CA ILE A 45 25.86 -13.28 32.35
C ILE A 45 26.17 -13.02 30.88
N THR A 46 27.00 -13.85 30.24
CA THR A 46 27.32 -13.70 28.81
C THR A 46 26.07 -13.82 27.94
N TYR A 47 25.18 -14.77 28.24
CA TYR A 47 23.92 -14.93 27.50
C TYR A 47 22.99 -13.71 27.64
N VAL A 48 22.85 -13.17 28.85
CA VAL A 48 22.07 -11.95 29.10
C VAL A 48 22.65 -10.75 28.35
N LEU A 49 23.98 -10.59 28.34
CA LEU A 49 24.64 -9.52 27.59
C LEU A 49 24.41 -9.64 26.08
N LEU A 50 24.51 -10.85 25.52
CA LEU A 50 24.22 -11.09 24.10
C LEU A 50 22.76 -10.79 23.74
N LEU A 51 21.81 -11.13 24.63
CA LEU A 51 20.39 -10.79 24.46
C LEU A 51 20.14 -9.28 24.50
N VAL A 52 20.79 -8.56 25.41
CA VAL A 52 20.68 -7.09 25.48
C VAL A 52 21.24 -6.45 24.22
N ILE A 53 22.39 -6.93 23.72
CA ILE A 53 22.99 -6.44 22.47
C ILE A 53 22.05 -6.73 21.29
N LEU A 54 21.49 -7.93 21.19
CA LEU A 54 20.53 -8.27 20.13
C LEU A 54 19.28 -7.37 20.18
N LEU A 55 18.72 -7.12 21.37
CA LEU A 55 17.59 -6.21 21.56
C LEU A 55 17.94 -4.77 21.17
N GLN A 56 19.16 -4.31 21.46
CA GLN A 56 19.63 -2.98 21.05
C GLN A 56 19.78 -2.87 19.53
N VAL A 57 20.30 -3.91 18.85
CA VAL A 57 20.41 -3.94 17.38
C VAL A 57 19.02 -3.94 16.73
N LEU A 58 18.08 -4.75 17.23
CA LEU A 58 16.71 -4.77 16.72
C LEU A 58 15.97 -3.44 16.93
N HIS A 59 16.25 -2.73 18.03
CA HIS A 59 15.73 -1.37 18.24
C HIS A 59 16.33 -0.36 17.26
N PHE A 60 17.61 -0.49 16.93
CA PHE A 60 18.29 0.40 15.97
C PHE A 60 17.70 0.30 14.57
N ASP A 61 17.40 -0.92 14.10
CA ASP A 61 16.76 -1.15 12.80
C ASP A 61 15.34 -0.53 12.73
N HIS A 62 14.57 -0.62 13.83
CA HIS A 62 13.23 0.00 13.90
C HIS A 62 13.28 1.53 13.96
N VAL A 63 14.34 2.11 14.56
CA VAL A 63 14.54 3.57 14.60
C VAL A 63 14.97 4.08 13.22
N GLN A 64 15.82 3.37 12.47
CA GLN A 64 16.18 3.74 11.09
C GLN A 64 14.97 3.70 10.12
N SER A 65 14.06 2.75 10.28
CA SER A 65 12.82 2.69 9.47
C SER A 65 11.91 3.93 9.63
N ASN A 66 11.93 4.58 10.79
CA ASN A 66 11.08 5.75 11.10
C ASN A 66 11.85 7.09 11.01
N THR A 67 13.15 7.04 10.71
CA THR A 67 13.98 8.21 10.44
C THR A 67 14.31 8.30 8.95
N ILE A 68 13.32 8.00 8.10
CA ILE A 68 13.23 8.71 6.83
C ILE A 68 13.00 10.18 7.23
N THR A 69 14.03 10.97 6.98
CA THR A 69 14.52 12.01 7.87
C THR A 69 13.62 13.25 7.91
N LEU A 70 13.39 13.78 9.11
CA LEU A 70 12.92 15.16 9.29
C LEU A 70 13.76 16.13 8.43
N GLU A 71 15.05 15.89 8.26
CA GLU A 71 15.90 16.68 7.37
C GLU A 71 15.54 16.57 5.88
N ALA A 72 15.13 15.40 5.37
CA ALA A 72 14.64 15.27 3.99
C ALA A 72 13.28 15.95 3.82
N LEU A 73 12.39 15.85 4.82
CA LEU A 73 11.12 16.59 4.84
C LEU A 73 11.32 18.10 4.91
N TYR A 74 12.27 18.58 5.74
CA TYR A 74 12.64 20.00 5.82
C TYR A 74 13.33 20.48 4.54
N GLY A 75 14.22 19.69 3.95
CA GLY A 75 14.88 19.99 2.67
C GLY A 75 13.88 20.12 1.51
N LEU A 76 12.98 19.15 1.36
CA LEU A 76 11.87 19.20 0.39
C LEU A 76 10.93 20.39 0.63
N ARG A 77 10.67 20.73 1.91
CA ARG A 77 9.83 21.88 2.28
C ARG A 77 10.49 23.23 1.96
N LEU A 78 11.81 23.33 2.05
CA LEU A 78 12.54 24.54 1.69
C LEU A 78 12.60 24.76 0.17
N GLU A 79 12.68 23.70 -0.63
CA GLU A 79 12.64 23.79 -2.10
C GLU A 79 11.23 23.99 -2.66
N GLN A 80 10.19 23.56 -1.94
CA GLN A 80 8.78 23.66 -2.37
C GLN A 80 7.89 24.13 -1.21
N PRO A 81 7.98 25.40 -0.78
CA PRO A 81 7.29 25.90 0.43
C PRO A 81 5.77 25.84 0.34
N TYR A 82 5.22 25.74 -0.87
CA TYR A 82 3.78 25.68 -1.13
C TYR A 82 3.22 24.26 -1.25
N ARG A 83 4.07 23.21 -1.29
CA ARG A 83 3.58 21.82 -1.29
C ARG A 83 3.00 21.50 0.09
N THR A 84 1.74 21.05 0.08
CA THR A 84 1.03 20.62 1.29
C THR A 84 1.63 19.33 1.85
N ALA A 85 1.69 19.21 3.18
CA ALA A 85 2.24 18.02 3.83
C ALA A 85 1.23 16.86 3.94
N PHE A 86 -0.07 17.14 3.97
CA PHE A 86 -1.11 16.14 4.27
C PHE A 86 -2.37 16.25 3.41
N HIS A 87 -2.46 17.24 2.50
CA HIS A 87 -3.52 17.21 1.50
C HIS A 87 -3.03 16.36 0.34
N PHE A 88 -3.88 15.48 -0.20
CA PHE A 88 -3.54 14.80 -1.44
C PHE A 88 -3.24 15.84 -2.51
N GLN A 89 -2.07 15.73 -3.08
CA GLN A 89 -1.68 16.43 -4.29
C GLN A 89 -0.95 15.38 -5.12
N PRO A 90 -1.22 15.31 -6.43
CA PRO A 90 -0.41 14.47 -7.28
C PRO A 90 1.06 14.89 -7.15
N PRO A 91 2.03 14.02 -7.50
CA PRO A 91 3.42 14.45 -7.59
C PRO A 91 3.53 15.80 -8.33
N GLN A 92 2.72 15.98 -9.40
CA GLN A 92 2.57 17.23 -10.16
C GLN A 92 1.14 17.32 -10.78
N ASN A 93 0.59 18.54 -10.96
CA ASN A 93 -0.62 18.91 -11.77
C ASN A 93 -2.04 18.82 -11.11
N TRP A 94 -3.13 18.76 -11.92
CA TRP A 94 -4.55 18.96 -11.55
C TRP A 94 -5.22 17.68 -10.97
N MET A 95 -6.37 17.82 -10.27
CA MET A 95 -7.03 16.74 -9.50
C MET A 95 -8.56 16.59 -9.73
N ASN A 96 -9.07 15.34 -9.78
CA ASN A 96 -10.50 14.99 -9.65
C ASN A 96 -10.73 14.15 -8.35
N GLY A 97 -11.95 13.67 -8.09
CA GLY A 97 -12.34 13.04 -6.80
C GLY A 97 -12.24 11.50 -6.71
N PRO A 98 -12.34 10.91 -5.49
CA PRO A 98 -12.05 9.49 -5.23
C PRO A 98 -13.24 8.52 -5.39
N MET A 99 -12.93 7.25 -5.71
CA MET A 99 -13.78 6.06 -5.72
C MET A 99 -13.35 5.10 -4.59
N TYR A 100 -14.27 4.32 -4.03
CA TYR A 100 -13.93 3.22 -3.11
C TYR A 100 -14.38 1.88 -3.70
N TYR A 101 -13.46 0.93 -3.85
CA TYR A 101 -13.70 -0.38 -4.45
C TYR A 101 -12.91 -1.47 -3.72
N ASN A 102 -13.58 -2.56 -3.32
CA ASN A 102 -12.96 -3.73 -2.69
C ASN A 102 -11.92 -3.45 -1.58
N GLY A 103 -12.18 -2.47 -0.70
CA GLY A 103 -11.27 -2.17 0.41
C GLY A 103 -10.21 -1.10 0.10
N VAL A 104 -10.20 -0.56 -1.12
CA VAL A 104 -9.20 0.39 -1.60
C VAL A 104 -9.88 1.67 -2.08
N TYR A 105 -9.34 2.82 -1.68
CA TYR A 105 -9.69 4.11 -2.26
C TYR A 105 -8.84 4.35 -3.51
N HIS A 106 -9.47 4.66 -4.63
CA HIS A 106 -8.81 5.03 -5.89
C HIS A 106 -9.07 6.51 -6.15
N ASN A 107 -8.03 7.28 -6.45
CA ASN A 107 -8.16 8.66 -6.88
C ASN A 107 -7.61 8.80 -8.29
N PHE A 108 -8.45 9.26 -9.20
CA PHE A 108 -8.09 9.52 -10.60
C PHE A 108 -8.09 11.02 -10.84
N TYR A 109 -7.14 11.51 -11.63
CA TYR A 109 -6.99 12.94 -11.80
C TYR A 109 -6.36 13.35 -13.13
N GLN A 110 -6.76 14.51 -13.64
CA GLN A 110 -6.21 15.07 -14.87
C GLN A 110 -4.75 15.48 -14.68
N HIS A 111 -3.85 14.81 -15.37
CA HIS A 111 -2.41 15.03 -15.25
C HIS A 111 -1.79 15.21 -16.64
N ASN A 112 -0.93 16.22 -16.77
CA ASN A 112 -0.07 16.37 -17.94
C ASN A 112 1.34 15.80 -17.61
N PRO A 113 1.70 14.61 -18.11
CA PRO A 113 3.02 14.03 -17.82
C PRO A 113 4.19 14.81 -18.42
N PHE A 114 3.93 15.78 -19.30
CA PHE A 114 4.96 16.55 -20.01
C PHE A 114 5.17 17.97 -19.48
N GLY A 115 4.41 18.41 -18.48
CA GLY A 115 4.64 19.72 -17.86
C GLY A 115 3.51 20.25 -16.99
N PRO A 116 3.72 21.42 -16.37
CA PRO A 116 2.80 22.01 -15.42
C PRO A 116 1.62 22.76 -16.06
N LEU A 117 1.63 22.92 -17.38
CA LEU A 117 0.59 23.63 -18.12
C LEU A 117 -0.46 22.64 -18.65
N PHE A 118 -1.65 23.15 -18.94
CA PHE A 118 -2.71 22.34 -19.54
C PHE A 118 -2.30 21.83 -20.92
N GLY A 119 -2.44 20.52 -21.15
CA GLY A 119 -2.13 19.84 -22.41
C GLY A 119 -1.88 18.35 -22.19
N ASN A 120 -2.02 17.53 -23.23
CA ASN A 120 -1.76 16.07 -23.16
C ASN A 120 -2.39 15.40 -21.93
N ILE A 121 -3.67 15.68 -21.67
CA ILE A 121 -4.29 15.29 -20.41
C ILE A 121 -4.48 13.76 -20.35
N HIS A 122 -3.92 13.16 -19.31
CA HIS A 122 -4.10 11.76 -18.90
C HIS A 122 -4.97 11.70 -17.64
N TRP A 123 -5.50 10.52 -17.32
CA TRP A 123 -5.95 10.22 -15.96
C TRP A 123 -4.83 9.51 -15.21
N ALA A 124 -4.09 10.25 -14.39
CA ALA A 124 -3.19 9.65 -13.42
C ALA A 124 -3.98 9.03 -12.27
N HIS A 125 -3.36 8.08 -11.58
CA HIS A 125 -4.03 7.19 -10.63
C HIS A 125 -3.18 7.03 -9.37
N SER A 126 -3.81 7.20 -8.21
CA SER A 126 -3.25 6.81 -6.92
C SER A 126 -4.25 6.01 -6.12
N VAL A 127 -3.77 5.10 -5.27
CA VAL A 127 -4.61 4.31 -4.35
C VAL A 127 -4.25 4.58 -2.90
N SER A 128 -5.21 4.35 -1.99
CA SER A 128 -5.03 4.52 -0.55
C SER A 128 -5.92 3.54 0.22
N HIS A 129 -5.52 3.18 1.42
CA HIS A 129 -6.34 2.40 2.35
C HIS A 129 -7.01 3.26 3.43
N ASP A 130 -6.63 4.53 3.55
CA ASP A 130 -7.03 5.42 4.66
C ASP A 130 -7.36 6.87 4.22
N LEU A 131 -7.36 7.15 2.91
CA LEU A 131 -7.53 8.49 2.30
C LEU A 131 -6.43 9.50 2.66
N ILE A 132 -5.38 9.09 3.36
CA ILE A 132 -4.30 9.96 3.85
C ILE A 132 -2.97 9.57 3.19
N ASN A 133 -2.64 8.29 3.21
CA ASN A 133 -1.43 7.72 2.65
C ASN A 133 -1.72 7.16 1.26
N TRP A 134 -1.09 7.74 0.24
CA TRP A 134 -1.38 7.43 -1.16
C TRP A 134 -0.19 6.80 -1.87
N ILE A 135 -0.45 5.72 -2.60
CA ILE A 135 0.49 5.01 -3.45
C ILE A 135 0.26 5.49 -4.88
N PRO A 136 1.23 6.15 -5.53
CA PRO A 136 1.11 6.52 -6.93
C PRO A 136 1.21 5.27 -7.82
N LEU A 137 0.38 5.23 -8.86
CA LEU A 137 0.35 4.18 -9.89
C LEU A 137 0.58 4.80 -11.27
N GLU A 138 0.67 3.94 -12.27
CA GLU A 138 0.69 4.33 -13.68
C GLU A 138 -0.62 5.03 -14.07
N PRO A 139 -0.61 5.94 -15.08
CA PRO A 139 -1.84 6.54 -15.55
C PRO A 139 -2.85 5.50 -16.02
N ALA A 140 -4.07 5.56 -15.46
CA ALA A 140 -5.17 4.68 -15.82
C ALA A 140 -5.65 4.90 -17.25
N LEU A 141 -5.69 6.16 -17.72
CA LEU A 141 -6.06 6.52 -19.09
C LEU A 141 -5.00 7.42 -19.73
N ALA A 142 -4.64 7.07 -20.96
CA ALA A 142 -3.74 7.84 -21.83
C ALA A 142 -4.40 8.09 -23.20
N PRO A 143 -4.15 9.26 -23.84
CA PRO A 143 -4.72 9.65 -25.13
C PRO A 143 -4.07 8.85 -26.27
N THR A 144 -4.54 7.63 -26.44
CA THR A 144 -3.92 6.60 -27.30
C THR A 144 -4.81 6.24 -28.48
N ASP A 145 -6.13 6.43 -28.36
CA ASP A 145 -7.10 6.00 -29.36
C ASP A 145 -7.69 7.20 -30.13
N PRO A 146 -8.26 6.99 -31.34
CA PRO A 146 -8.78 8.09 -32.17
C PRO A 146 -9.82 8.99 -31.47
N PHE A 147 -10.59 8.43 -30.55
CA PHE A 147 -11.68 9.10 -29.82
C PHE A 147 -11.20 9.89 -28.59
N ASP A 148 -9.94 9.74 -28.16
CA ASP A 148 -9.35 10.51 -27.07
C ASP A 148 -7.95 11.03 -27.37
N LYS A 149 -7.55 11.01 -28.64
CA LYS A 149 -6.20 11.32 -29.12
C LYS A 149 -5.67 12.67 -28.64
N ASN A 150 -6.56 13.65 -28.49
CA ASN A 150 -6.21 15.01 -28.07
C ASN A 150 -6.37 15.23 -26.55
N GLY A 151 -6.75 14.21 -25.78
CA GLY A 151 -6.79 14.24 -24.32
C GLY A 151 -7.93 13.41 -23.70
N CYS A 152 -7.65 12.83 -22.54
CA CYS A 152 -8.64 12.19 -21.67
C CYS A 152 -9.10 13.19 -20.61
N TYR A 153 -10.20 13.91 -20.86
CA TYR A 153 -10.73 14.91 -19.93
C TYR A 153 -11.55 14.30 -18.80
N SER A 154 -12.09 15.18 -17.95
CA SER A 154 -12.83 14.82 -16.75
C SER A 154 -14.03 13.91 -17.00
N GLY A 155 -14.42 13.22 -15.93
CA GLY A 155 -15.40 12.15 -15.95
C GLY A 155 -15.74 11.68 -14.55
N SER A 156 -16.47 10.57 -14.47
CA SER A 156 -16.90 9.94 -13.23
C SER A 156 -16.63 8.45 -13.26
N THR A 157 -16.31 7.89 -12.09
CA THR A 157 -16.31 6.45 -11.85
C THR A 157 -17.64 6.02 -11.23
N ILE A 158 -18.08 4.81 -11.55
CA ILE A 158 -19.34 4.21 -11.10
C ILE A 158 -19.07 2.76 -10.78
N ILE A 159 -19.68 2.22 -9.73
CA ILE A 159 -19.75 0.78 -9.51
C ILE A 159 -21.15 0.32 -9.90
N LEU A 160 -21.26 -0.42 -11.00
CA LEU A 160 -22.51 -1.01 -11.46
C LEU A 160 -22.91 -2.21 -10.59
N PRO A 161 -24.18 -2.64 -10.66
CA PRO A 161 -24.61 -3.91 -10.08
C PRO A 161 -23.68 -5.07 -10.47
N GLY A 162 -23.47 -6.01 -9.55
CA GLY A 162 -22.49 -7.08 -9.75
C GLY A 162 -21.04 -6.67 -9.47
N ASN A 163 -20.82 -5.53 -8.78
CA ASN A 163 -19.50 -5.04 -8.39
C ASN A 163 -18.58 -4.75 -9.58
N LYS A 164 -19.14 -4.18 -10.66
CA LYS A 164 -18.41 -3.87 -11.90
C LYS A 164 -18.07 -2.36 -11.94
N PRO A 165 -16.84 -1.96 -11.60
CA PRO A 165 -16.42 -0.57 -11.71
C PRO A 165 -16.27 -0.15 -13.18
N VAL A 166 -16.66 1.08 -13.48
CA VAL A 166 -16.71 1.66 -14.82
C VAL A 166 -16.34 3.13 -14.76
N MET A 167 -15.61 3.62 -15.76
CA MET A 167 -15.34 5.03 -16.00
C MET A 167 -16.18 5.53 -17.17
N LEU A 168 -16.83 6.67 -16.97
CA LEU A 168 -17.35 7.50 -18.05
C LEU A 168 -16.51 8.78 -18.09
N TYR A 169 -15.92 9.09 -19.24
CA TYR A 169 -15.05 10.24 -19.39
C TYR A 169 -15.24 10.93 -20.74
N THR A 170 -14.89 12.21 -20.79
CA THR A 170 -14.88 12.95 -22.05
C THR A 170 -13.50 12.81 -22.71
N GLY A 171 -13.44 12.31 -23.94
CA GLY A 171 -12.24 12.38 -24.77
C GLY A 171 -12.29 13.54 -25.75
N ALA A 172 -11.14 13.97 -26.24
CA ALA A 172 -11.04 14.82 -27.41
C ALA A 172 -10.60 13.98 -28.62
N ASP A 173 -11.48 13.85 -29.62
CA ASP A 173 -11.21 13.10 -30.85
C ASP A 173 -10.12 13.77 -31.71
N ASN A 174 -9.70 13.14 -32.81
CA ASN A 174 -8.73 13.68 -33.77
C ASN A 174 -9.08 15.09 -34.32
N LYS A 175 -10.36 15.47 -34.34
CA LYS A 175 -10.86 16.79 -34.78
C LYS A 175 -11.04 17.76 -33.61
N SER A 176 -10.61 17.38 -32.41
CA SER A 176 -10.78 18.11 -31.15
C SER A 176 -12.24 18.29 -30.72
N HIS A 177 -13.15 17.45 -31.21
CA HIS A 177 -14.49 17.35 -30.68
C HIS A 177 -14.48 16.60 -29.36
N GLN A 178 -15.30 17.08 -28.42
CA GLN A 178 -15.52 16.38 -27.15
C GLN A 178 -16.53 15.25 -27.36
N VAL A 179 -16.10 14.02 -27.12
CA VAL A 179 -16.89 12.79 -27.25
C VAL A 179 -16.95 12.06 -25.90
N GLN A 180 -17.99 11.24 -25.70
CA GLN A 180 -18.14 10.47 -24.47
C GLN A 180 -17.60 9.07 -24.67
N ASN A 181 -16.75 8.64 -23.76
CA ASN A 181 -16.05 7.37 -23.83
C ASN A 181 -16.26 6.60 -22.52
N LEU A 182 -16.14 5.29 -22.62
CA LEU A 182 -16.23 4.37 -21.50
C LEU A 182 -14.85 3.73 -21.28
N ALA A 183 -14.50 3.44 -20.03
CA ALA A 183 -13.45 2.48 -19.73
C ALA A 183 -13.86 1.52 -18.62
N VAL A 184 -13.40 0.28 -18.69
CA VAL A 184 -13.60 -0.75 -17.67
C VAL A 184 -12.25 -1.34 -17.27
N PRO A 185 -12.05 -1.84 -16.04
CA PRO A 185 -10.79 -2.49 -15.71
C PRO A 185 -10.60 -3.74 -16.55
N LYS A 186 -9.36 -3.96 -16.96
CA LYS A 186 -8.96 -5.16 -17.69
C LYS A 186 -8.94 -6.40 -16.80
N ASP A 187 -8.65 -6.22 -15.51
CA ASP A 187 -8.58 -7.29 -14.52
C ASP A 187 -9.22 -6.84 -13.20
N LEU A 188 -10.35 -7.45 -12.83
CA LEU A 188 -11.05 -7.16 -11.57
C LEU A 188 -10.41 -7.85 -10.35
N SER A 189 -9.47 -8.77 -10.57
CA SER A 189 -8.71 -9.42 -9.50
C SER A 189 -7.53 -8.56 -9.02
N ASP A 190 -7.08 -7.59 -9.81
CA ASP A 190 -6.13 -6.57 -9.39
C ASP A 190 -6.80 -5.60 -8.41
N PRO A 191 -6.43 -5.60 -7.11
CA PRO A 191 -7.05 -4.70 -6.13
C PRO A 191 -6.76 -3.22 -6.43
N TYR A 192 -5.76 -2.94 -7.26
CA TYR A 192 -5.37 -1.57 -7.62
C TYR A 192 -5.95 -1.12 -8.94
N LEU A 193 -6.60 -1.98 -9.72
CA LEU A 193 -7.22 -1.65 -11.01
C LEU A 193 -6.29 -0.82 -11.91
N ARG A 194 -5.08 -1.32 -12.18
CA ARG A 194 -4.05 -0.55 -12.89
C ARG A 194 -4.34 -0.39 -14.38
N GLU A 195 -4.85 -1.43 -15.02
CA GLU A 195 -5.09 -1.46 -16.46
C GLU A 195 -6.57 -1.30 -16.78
N TRP A 196 -6.88 -0.44 -17.76
CA TRP A 196 -8.23 -0.14 -18.20
C TRP A 196 -8.36 -0.35 -19.72
N VAL A 197 -9.47 -0.94 -20.14
CA VAL A 197 -9.86 -1.10 -21.55
C VAL A 197 -10.86 -0.01 -21.90
N LYS A 198 -10.59 0.71 -22.98
CA LYS A 198 -11.42 1.84 -23.44
C LYS A 198 -12.36 1.39 -24.56
N TYR A 199 -13.54 2.01 -24.59
CA TYR A 199 -14.56 1.81 -25.61
C TYR A 199 -15.12 3.17 -26.04
N SER A 200 -15.41 3.29 -27.33
CA SER A 200 -16.08 4.45 -27.91
C SER A 200 -17.38 4.07 -28.62
N ASP A 201 -18.20 5.07 -28.88
CA ASP A 201 -19.46 4.95 -29.59
C ASP A 201 -19.31 4.45 -31.05
N GLU A 202 -18.11 4.50 -31.63
CA GLU A 202 -17.83 4.10 -33.02
C GLU A 202 -17.21 2.70 -33.14
N ASP A 203 -16.96 2.00 -32.02
CA ASP A 203 -16.32 0.67 -32.09
C ASP A 203 -17.26 -0.36 -32.75
N GLU A 204 -16.73 -1.07 -33.76
CA GLU A 204 -17.41 -2.10 -34.57
C GLU A 204 -17.97 -3.31 -33.78
N HIS A 205 -17.89 -3.28 -32.45
CA HIS A 205 -18.20 -4.38 -31.54
C HIS A 205 -19.64 -4.34 -30.99
N GLY A 206 -20.49 -3.43 -31.46
CA GLY A 206 -21.94 -3.44 -31.17
C GLY A 206 -22.34 -2.91 -29.79
N CYS A 207 -21.41 -2.38 -28.99
CA CYS A 207 -21.73 -1.64 -27.77
C CYS A 207 -22.15 -0.21 -28.14
N SER A 208 -23.45 0.03 -28.30
CA SER A 208 -23.99 1.37 -28.50
C SER A 208 -24.29 2.03 -27.14
N TYR A 209 -23.53 3.05 -26.77
CA TYR A 209 -23.96 4.00 -25.74
C TYR A 209 -24.68 5.17 -26.42
N PRO A 210 -25.65 5.84 -25.75
CA PRO A 210 -26.33 6.97 -26.36
C PRO A 210 -25.38 8.14 -26.60
N THR A 211 -24.87 8.23 -27.83
CA THR A 211 -24.14 9.38 -28.36
C THR A 211 -24.95 10.66 -28.13
N SER A 212 -24.35 11.63 -27.45
CA SER A 212 -24.75 13.01 -27.63
C SER A 212 -24.01 13.57 -28.82
N SER A 213 -24.64 13.59 -29.99
CA SER A 213 -24.35 14.56 -31.04
C SER A 213 -24.71 15.96 -30.51
N ALA A 214 -23.88 16.55 -29.67
CA ALA A 214 -24.10 17.90 -29.17
C ALA A 214 -22.80 18.69 -29.30
N SER A 215 -22.74 19.41 -30.43
CA SER A 215 -22.16 20.73 -30.61
C SER A 215 -21.29 21.23 -29.45
N HIS A 216 -19.97 21.33 -29.66
CA HIS A 216 -18.99 22.29 -29.09
C HIS A 216 -19.02 22.67 -27.58
N ASP A 217 -19.97 22.17 -26.78
CA ASP A 217 -20.43 22.84 -25.55
C ASP A 217 -20.81 21.86 -24.44
N ILE A 218 -20.65 20.54 -24.66
CA ILE A 218 -20.64 19.60 -23.54
C ILE A 218 -19.29 19.74 -22.84
N LYS A 219 -19.24 20.58 -21.81
CA LYS A 219 -18.03 20.79 -21.01
C LYS A 219 -17.94 19.74 -19.90
N GLN A 220 -16.86 18.95 -19.94
CA GLN A 220 -16.04 18.35 -18.86
C GLN A 220 -16.69 17.74 -17.57
N HIS A 221 -17.97 17.90 -17.29
CA HIS A 221 -18.56 17.56 -15.99
C HIS A 221 -19.86 16.80 -16.16
N PHE A 222 -19.73 15.49 -16.24
CA PHE A 222 -20.83 14.55 -16.08
C PHE A 222 -20.84 14.08 -14.63
N ARG A 223 -21.99 14.19 -13.97
CA ARG A 223 -22.26 13.43 -12.75
C ARG A 223 -23.27 12.35 -13.05
N VAL A 224 -22.96 11.17 -12.55
CA VAL A 224 -23.93 10.08 -12.52
C VAL A 224 -24.89 10.36 -11.37
N CYS A 225 -26.16 10.51 -11.72
CA CYS A 225 -27.22 10.88 -10.78
C CYS A 225 -27.96 9.65 -10.26
N HIS A 226 -28.10 8.62 -11.08
CA HIS A 226 -28.86 7.43 -10.73
C HIS A 226 -28.36 6.21 -11.50
N VAL A 227 -28.27 5.07 -10.81
CA VAL A 227 -28.02 3.76 -11.40
C VAL A 227 -29.17 2.86 -10.97
N LYS A 228 -29.95 2.34 -11.91
CA LYS A 228 -31.06 1.42 -11.63
C LYS A 228 -31.36 0.52 -12.82
N ASN A 229 -31.45 -0.78 -12.59
CA ASN A 229 -31.79 -1.78 -13.61
C ASN A 229 -30.96 -1.62 -14.89
N ASP A 230 -29.63 -1.53 -14.76
CA ASP A 230 -28.68 -1.32 -15.86
C ASP A 230 -28.86 -0.01 -16.67
N GLU A 231 -29.67 0.93 -16.19
CA GLU A 231 -29.70 2.31 -16.67
C GLU A 231 -28.79 3.20 -15.81
N VAL A 232 -27.97 4.02 -16.46
CA VAL A 232 -27.21 5.10 -15.82
C VAL A 232 -27.75 6.44 -16.31
N VAL A 233 -28.32 7.22 -15.38
CA VAL A 233 -28.74 8.58 -15.65
C VAL A 233 -27.59 9.51 -15.35
N VAL A 234 -27.15 10.26 -16.37
CA VAL A 234 -26.06 11.21 -16.25
C VAL A 234 -26.61 12.62 -16.45
N ALA A 235 -26.25 13.53 -15.54
CA ALA A 235 -26.47 14.95 -15.72
C ALA A 235 -25.19 15.63 -16.21
N SER A 236 -25.33 16.41 -17.29
CA SER A 236 -24.28 17.32 -17.73
C SER A 236 -24.39 18.63 -16.94
N LEU A 237 -23.34 19.00 -16.24
CA LEU A 237 -23.24 20.28 -15.53
C LEU A 237 -22.55 21.29 -16.47
N GLY A 238 -23.34 22.17 -17.10
CA GLY A 238 -22.75 23.24 -17.92
C GLY A 238 -23.65 23.90 -18.96
N THR A 239 -24.81 23.33 -19.29
CA THR A 239 -25.75 23.95 -20.23
C THR A 239 -26.73 24.87 -19.51
N SER A 240 -27.04 26.04 -20.10
CA SER A 240 -28.00 27.04 -19.57
C SER A 240 -29.43 26.50 -19.37
N ARG A 241 -29.69 25.28 -19.85
CA ARG A 241 -30.79 24.40 -19.46
C ARG A 241 -30.18 23.09 -18.98
N GLY A 242 -30.37 22.71 -17.73
CA GLY A 242 -29.92 21.40 -17.25
C GLY A 242 -30.50 20.31 -18.14
N SER A 243 -29.65 19.62 -18.91
CA SER A 243 -30.05 18.50 -19.73
C SER A 243 -29.63 17.21 -19.03
N SER A 244 -30.60 16.37 -18.69
CA SER A 244 -30.35 15.00 -18.24
C SER A 244 -30.48 14.10 -19.46
N LYS A 245 -29.53 13.18 -19.63
CA LYS A 245 -29.59 12.13 -20.64
C LYS A 245 -29.55 10.78 -19.95
N LYS A 246 -30.42 9.88 -20.39
CA LYS A 246 -30.39 8.48 -20.01
C LYS A 246 -29.34 7.77 -20.85
N LEU A 247 -28.38 7.11 -20.20
CA LEU A 247 -27.51 6.13 -20.83
C LEU A 247 -28.08 4.75 -20.49
N SER A 248 -28.52 4.01 -21.51
CA SER A 248 -28.77 2.58 -21.35
C SER A 248 -27.41 1.87 -21.39
N LEU A 249 -27.12 1.02 -20.40
CA LEU A 249 -25.93 0.18 -20.37
C LEU A 249 -26.25 -1.28 -20.70
N ASP A 250 -27.35 -1.53 -21.43
CA ASP A 250 -27.94 -2.87 -21.65
C ASP A 250 -26.98 -3.89 -22.31
N TYR A 251 -25.77 -3.48 -22.70
CA TYR A 251 -24.73 -4.34 -23.27
C TYR A 251 -23.50 -4.61 -22.39
N LEU A 252 -23.29 -3.87 -21.28
CA LEU A 252 -22.14 -4.09 -20.37
C LEU A 252 -22.28 -5.32 -19.47
N CYS A 253 -23.44 -5.99 -19.50
CA CYS A 253 -23.75 -7.14 -18.67
C CYS A 253 -23.48 -8.50 -19.34
N GLN A 254 -23.00 -8.56 -20.60
CA GLN A 254 -22.77 -9.85 -21.29
C GLN A 254 -21.32 -10.34 -21.30
N GLN A 255 -20.38 -9.66 -20.65
CA GLN A 255 -19.01 -10.17 -20.40
C GLN A 255 -18.68 -10.18 -18.89
#